data_AF-A0A8S9YE25-F1
#
_entry.id   AF-A0A8S9YE25-F1
#
_cell.length_a   1.000
_cell.length_b   1.000
_cell.length_c   1.000
_cell.angle_alpha   90.00
_cell.angle_beta   90.00
_cell.angle_gamma   90.00
#
_symmetry.space_group_name_H-M   'P 1'
#
loop_
_entity.id
_entity.type
_entity.pdbx_description
1 polymer ?
#
loop_
_entity_poly.entity_id
_entity_poly.type
_entity_poly.pdbx_seq_one_letter_code
_entity_poly.pdbx_strand_id
1 'polypeptide(L)'
;MKYALLCCYAASRCPGSEMNTSMSIMEIESVELAQGDRNLVNKTYIFRSVICVEVDAEEEEYDCADRRIYECAYPGDIQKFHAVSSPEELVPLCRNLHDYLRCIDHFTRKCLEPPQRSHFNRLFSGTSMIIQEICSEGHYQTEFLKHAACMKHLHVELDVCAQTYHGKIEKIGNNHQIGNNICCPLREYMNCINDVVLLRCGEVAANFSRGFNERLFHAILTTHCVSEETDCNFFPNANGGPRKLPQEILLLLLAVTTCLIHFTSS
;
A
#
# COMPACT_ATOMS: atom_id res chain seq x y z
N MET A 1 -26.95 6.75 -25.25
CA MET A 1 -26.89 8.06 -24.57
C MET A 1 -28.30 8.60 -24.34
N LYS A 2 -28.93 8.34 -23.18
CA LYS A 2 -30.15 9.04 -22.72
C LYS A 2 -30.57 8.68 -21.27
N TYR A 3 -29.62 8.54 -20.34
CA TYR A 3 -29.94 8.38 -18.92
C TYR A 3 -28.94 9.14 -18.06
N ALA A 4 -28.89 10.46 -18.23
CA ALA A 4 -28.06 11.35 -17.42
C ALA A 4 -28.69 12.74 -17.40
N LEU A 5 -29.91 12.87 -16.88
CA LEU A 5 -30.55 14.16 -16.64
C LEU A 5 -31.84 13.93 -15.85
N LEU A 6 -31.74 13.60 -14.57
CA LEU A 6 -32.87 13.77 -13.63
C LEU A 6 -32.51 13.74 -12.13
N CYS A 7 -31.24 13.60 -11.74
CA CYS A 7 -30.86 13.71 -10.32
C CYS A 7 -30.87 15.15 -9.78
N CYS A 8 -30.83 16.18 -10.62
CA CYS A 8 -30.75 17.57 -10.13
C CYS A 8 -32.08 18.15 -9.65
N TYR A 9 -33.24 17.61 -10.07
CA TYR A 9 -34.52 18.23 -9.72
C TYR A 9 -34.95 17.91 -8.28
N ALA A 10 -34.57 16.74 -7.75
CA ALA A 10 -34.96 16.28 -6.42
C ALA A 10 -34.24 17.02 -5.27
N ALA A 11 -33.01 17.51 -5.50
CA ALA A 11 -32.24 18.24 -4.49
C ALA A 11 -32.91 19.54 -4.03
N SER A 12 -33.81 20.11 -4.85
CA SER A 12 -34.48 21.39 -4.55
C SER A 12 -35.64 21.31 -3.56
N ARG A 13 -36.07 20.11 -3.12
CA ARG A 13 -37.20 19.91 -2.19
C ARG A 13 -36.83 19.39 -0.81
N CYS A 14 -35.56 19.20 -0.49
CA CYS A 14 -35.11 18.84 0.86
C CYS A 14 -34.43 20.04 1.52
N PRO A 15 -35.15 20.88 2.28
CA PRO A 15 -34.52 21.95 3.04
C PRO A 15 -33.90 21.37 4.31
N GLY A 16 -32.56 21.31 4.38
CA GLY A 16 -31.83 21.19 5.65
C GLY A 16 -31.00 19.92 5.91
N SER A 17 -30.31 19.34 4.93
CA SER A 17 -29.34 18.26 5.21
C SER A 17 -28.03 18.47 4.45
N GLU A 18 -26.92 18.60 5.17
CA GLU A 18 -25.57 18.41 4.63
C GLU A 18 -25.47 17.02 3.98
N MET A 19 -24.96 17.00 2.75
CA MET A 19 -25.00 15.86 1.83
C MET A 19 -24.24 14.64 2.36
N ASN A 20 -24.95 13.53 2.56
CA ASN A 20 -24.44 12.18 2.34
C ASN A 20 -25.53 11.37 1.60
N THR A 21 -25.49 11.42 0.28
CA THR A 21 -26.54 10.90 -0.62
C THR A 21 -26.63 9.37 -0.64
N SER A 22 -27.85 8.86 -0.48
CA SER A 22 -28.25 7.44 -0.56
C SER A 22 -28.58 6.98 -1.99
N MET A 23 -28.50 5.66 -2.22
CA MET A 23 -28.92 5.00 -3.46
C MET A 23 -30.45 4.86 -3.47
N SER A 24 -31.12 5.45 -4.48
CA SER A 24 -32.57 5.32 -4.69
C SER A 24 -32.84 4.34 -5.84
N ILE A 25 -33.67 3.31 -5.61
CA ILE A 25 -34.18 2.44 -6.70
C ILE A 25 -35.45 3.09 -7.26
N MET A 26 -35.46 3.37 -8.56
CA MET A 26 -36.61 3.92 -9.28
C MET A 26 -37.21 2.81 -10.15
N GLU A 27 -38.34 2.22 -9.75
CA GLU A 27 -39.12 1.34 -10.64
C GLU A 27 -40.01 2.22 -11.54
N ILE A 28 -39.79 2.13 -12.85
CA ILE A 28 -40.60 2.81 -13.87
C ILE A 28 -41.39 1.74 -14.64
N GLU A 29 -42.69 1.66 -14.42
CA GLU A 29 -43.59 0.93 -15.33
C GLU A 29 -44.19 1.89 -16.37
N SER A 30 -44.11 1.53 -17.64
CA SER A 30 -44.79 2.23 -18.74
C SER A 30 -46.18 1.64 -18.96
N VAL A 31 -47.24 2.43 -18.81
CA VAL A 31 -48.61 2.04 -19.17
C VAL A 31 -48.98 2.70 -20.50
N GLU A 32 -49.25 1.89 -21.53
CA GLU A 32 -49.80 2.37 -22.81
C GLU A 32 -51.33 2.34 -22.76
N LEU A 33 -51.97 3.51 -22.72
CA LEU A 33 -53.41 3.63 -22.92
C LEU A 33 -53.70 3.73 -24.42
N ALA A 34 -54.21 2.64 -25.00
CA ALA A 34 -54.69 2.64 -26.37
C ALA A 34 -56.07 3.33 -26.43
N GLN A 35 -56.12 4.55 -26.96
CA GLN A 35 -57.36 5.15 -27.45
C GLN A 35 -57.14 5.73 -28.84
N GLY A 36 -58.09 5.40 -29.72
CA GLY A 36 -57.96 5.46 -31.16
C GLY A 36 -57.88 6.86 -31.77
N ASP A 37 -57.19 6.85 -32.90
CA ASP A 37 -57.21 7.77 -34.03
C ASP A 37 -56.45 9.12 -33.94
N ARG A 38 -55.49 9.24 -34.87
CA ARG A 38 -54.68 10.40 -35.29
C ARG A 38 -53.60 10.94 -34.33
N ASN A 39 -52.39 10.41 -34.53
CA ASN A 39 -51.08 11.09 -34.45
C ASN A 39 -50.77 11.96 -33.21
N LEU A 40 -50.92 11.42 -32.00
CA LEU A 40 -50.16 11.89 -30.84
C LEU A 40 -50.02 10.76 -29.80
N VAL A 41 -48.84 10.14 -29.69
CA VAL A 41 -48.55 9.18 -28.62
C VAL A 41 -48.18 9.98 -27.37
N ASN A 42 -49.15 10.28 -26.51
CA ASN A 42 -48.87 10.85 -25.19
C ASN A 42 -48.43 9.74 -24.24
N LYS A 43 -47.12 9.57 -24.07
CA LYS A 43 -46.57 8.71 -23.00
C LYS A 43 -46.79 9.40 -21.65
N THR A 44 -47.72 8.88 -20.86
CA THR A 44 -47.96 9.35 -19.50
C THR A 44 -47.20 8.42 -18.55
N TYR A 45 -46.26 8.97 -17.78
CA TYR A 45 -45.50 8.22 -16.78
C TYR A 45 -46.12 8.45 -15.40
N ILE A 46 -46.54 7.39 -14.72
CA ILE A 46 -47.02 7.47 -13.33
C ILE A 46 -45.81 7.26 -12.41
N PHE A 47 -45.35 8.32 -11.76
CA PHE A 47 -44.31 8.20 -10.74
C PHE A 47 -44.96 7.71 -9.44
N ARG A 48 -44.76 6.44 -9.10
CA ARG A 48 -44.97 5.98 -7.72
C ARG A 48 -43.97 6.71 -6.82
N SER A 49 -44.42 7.11 -5.63
CA SER A 49 -43.68 7.96 -4.68
C SER A 49 -42.21 7.54 -4.52
N VAL A 50 -41.30 8.53 -4.53
CA VAL A 50 -39.93 8.33 -4.03
C VAL A 50 -40.03 8.18 -2.51
N ILE A 51 -39.77 6.97 -2.02
CA ILE A 51 -39.67 6.71 -0.58
C ILE A 51 -38.22 6.99 -0.20
N CYS A 52 -37.97 8.14 0.41
CA CYS A 52 -36.72 8.38 1.14
C CYS A 52 -36.81 7.59 2.44
N VAL A 53 -36.11 6.46 2.53
CA VAL A 53 -35.90 5.78 3.80
C VAL A 53 -34.74 6.51 4.48
N GLU A 54 -35.00 7.11 5.64
CA GLU A 54 -33.94 7.43 6.60
C GLU A 54 -33.35 6.10 7.03
N VAL A 55 -32.21 5.74 6.44
CA VAL A 55 -31.41 4.64 6.95
C VAL A 55 -30.61 5.27 8.08
N ASP A 56 -30.97 4.94 9.32
CA ASP A 56 -30.10 5.18 10.46
C ASP A 56 -28.82 4.39 10.19
N ALA A 57 -27.81 5.05 9.63
CA ALA A 57 -26.47 4.53 9.64
C ALA A 57 -26.07 4.57 11.11
N GLU A 58 -26.16 3.43 11.81
CA GLU A 58 -25.51 3.26 13.09
C GLU A 58 -24.06 3.73 12.88
N GLU A 59 -23.70 4.87 13.48
CA GLU A 59 -22.30 5.29 13.61
C GLU A 59 -21.66 4.26 14.54
N GLU A 60 -21.25 3.12 13.97
CA GLU A 60 -20.30 2.24 14.63
C GLU A 60 -19.10 3.11 14.98
N GLU A 61 -18.84 3.26 16.27
CA GLU A 61 -17.65 3.91 16.80
C GLU A 61 -16.43 3.23 16.19
N TYR A 62 -15.84 3.88 15.19
CA TYR A 62 -14.78 3.27 14.40
C TYR A 62 -13.48 3.38 15.19
N ASP A 63 -13.00 2.24 15.69
CA ASP A 63 -11.77 2.15 16.48
C ASP A 63 -10.55 2.56 15.65
N CYS A 64 -10.05 3.77 15.92
CA CYS A 64 -8.88 4.35 15.29
C CYS A 64 -7.55 3.94 15.92
N ALA A 65 -7.52 2.89 16.75
CA ALA A 65 -6.27 2.34 17.25
C ALA A 65 -5.34 1.89 16.11
N ASP A 66 -4.03 2.10 16.29
CA ASP A 66 -2.99 1.71 15.33
C ASP A 66 -3.08 0.24 14.90
N ARG A 67 -3.62 -0.63 15.75
CA ARG A 67 -3.84 -2.05 15.46
C ARG A 67 -4.69 -2.30 14.21
N ARG A 68 -5.67 -1.42 13.90
CA ARG A 68 -6.52 -1.58 12.71
C ARG A 68 -5.84 -1.16 11.41
N ILE A 69 -4.95 -0.17 11.43
CA ILE A 69 -4.13 0.11 10.23
C ILE A 69 -3.16 -1.04 9.96
N TYR A 70 -2.64 -1.70 11.01
CA TYR A 70 -1.93 -2.97 10.85
C TYR A 70 -2.84 -4.05 10.27
N GLU A 71 -4.08 -4.23 10.72
CA GLU A 71 -5.01 -5.21 10.12
C GLU A 71 -5.31 -4.93 8.63
N CYS A 72 -5.45 -3.65 8.23
CA CYS A 72 -5.55 -3.31 6.81
C CYS A 72 -4.23 -3.58 6.07
N ALA A 73 -3.10 -3.10 6.58
CA ALA A 73 -1.79 -3.24 5.97
C ALA A 73 -1.29 -4.69 5.92
N TYR A 74 -1.84 -5.55 6.77
CA TYR A 74 -1.42 -6.94 6.96
C TYR A 74 -2.57 -7.93 6.86
N PRO A 75 -2.87 -8.31 5.61
CA PRO A 75 -3.23 -9.69 5.35
C PRO A 75 -2.32 -10.31 4.27
N GLY A 76 -1.00 -10.10 4.29
CA GLY A 76 -0.04 -10.88 3.49
C GLY A 76 -0.20 -10.88 1.96
N ASP A 77 -1.15 -10.14 1.38
CA ASP A 77 -1.55 -10.30 -0.02
C ASP A 77 -0.73 -9.44 -1.00
N ILE A 78 -0.20 -8.29 -0.58
CA ILE A 78 0.77 -7.53 -1.41
C ILE A 78 1.99 -8.40 -1.70
N GLN A 79 2.43 -9.21 -0.74
CA GLN A 79 3.64 -10.03 -0.92
C GLN A 79 3.37 -11.28 -1.76
N LYS A 80 2.10 -11.63 -1.97
CA LYS A 80 1.67 -12.73 -2.83
C LYS A 80 1.67 -12.40 -4.32
N PHE A 81 2.08 -11.20 -4.74
CA PHE A 81 2.39 -10.97 -6.16
C PHE A 81 3.39 -12.00 -6.69
N HIS A 82 4.29 -12.48 -5.84
CA HIS A 82 5.24 -13.52 -6.23
C HIS A 82 4.64 -14.93 -6.31
N ALA A 83 3.39 -15.15 -5.90
CA ALA A 83 2.74 -16.47 -5.87
C ALA A 83 1.78 -16.73 -7.05
N VAL A 84 1.55 -15.72 -7.90
CA VAL A 84 0.65 -15.80 -9.06
C VAL A 84 1.44 -15.76 -10.35
N SER A 85 1.02 -16.51 -11.37
CA SER A 85 1.71 -16.54 -12.67
C SER A 85 0.78 -16.51 -13.88
N SER A 86 -0.52 -16.36 -13.69
CA SER A 86 -1.49 -16.31 -14.80
C SER A 86 -2.61 -15.30 -14.54
N PRO A 87 -3.33 -14.85 -15.58
CA PRO A 87 -4.49 -13.98 -15.42
C PRO A 87 -5.56 -14.57 -14.51
N GLU A 88 -5.79 -15.89 -14.58
CA GLU A 88 -6.79 -16.59 -13.76
C GLU A 88 -6.42 -16.55 -12.27
N GLU A 89 -5.12 -16.63 -11.97
CA GLU A 89 -4.59 -16.52 -10.60
C GLU A 89 -4.58 -15.08 -10.09
N LEU A 90 -4.49 -14.09 -10.99
CA LEU A 90 -4.64 -12.68 -10.64
C LEU A 90 -6.06 -12.33 -10.18
N VAL A 91 -7.10 -12.97 -10.72
CA VAL A 91 -8.51 -12.65 -10.37
C VAL A 91 -8.78 -12.69 -8.85
N PRO A 92 -8.50 -13.79 -8.12
CA PRO A 92 -8.71 -13.81 -6.67
C PRO A 92 -7.77 -12.85 -5.92
N LEU A 93 -6.51 -12.73 -6.35
CA LEU A 93 -5.56 -11.81 -5.73
C LEU A 93 -6.03 -10.35 -5.85
N CYS A 94 -6.50 -9.95 -7.03
CA CYS A 94 -6.98 -8.60 -7.30
C CYS A 94 -8.24 -8.24 -6.50
N ARG A 95 -9.14 -9.19 -6.24
CA ARG A 95 -10.26 -8.95 -5.31
C ARG A 95 -9.75 -8.56 -3.93
N ASN A 96 -8.83 -9.34 -3.38
CA ASN A 96 -8.23 -9.07 -2.07
C ASN A 96 -7.47 -7.75 -2.06
N LEU A 97 -6.69 -7.44 -3.11
CA LEU A 97 -5.96 -6.18 -3.21
C LEU A 97 -6.92 -4.98 -3.28
N HIS A 98 -8.06 -5.11 -3.93
CA HIS A 98 -9.08 -4.06 -3.94
C HIS A 98 -9.80 -3.92 -2.59
N ASP A 99 -10.07 -5.02 -1.89
CA ASP A 99 -10.57 -4.98 -0.51
C ASP A 99 -9.59 -4.27 0.42
N TYR A 100 -8.30 -4.58 0.27
CA TYR A 100 -7.21 -3.92 0.95
C TYR A 100 -7.19 -2.41 0.69
N LEU A 101 -7.24 -1.97 -0.57
CA LEU A 101 -7.31 -0.55 -0.92
C LEU A 101 -8.53 0.14 -0.29
N ARG A 102 -9.68 -0.53 -0.24
CA ARG A 102 -10.89 -0.01 0.43
C ARG A 102 -10.72 0.10 1.94
N CYS A 103 -10.07 -0.87 2.58
CA CYS A 103 -9.79 -0.84 4.02
C CYS A 103 -8.94 0.38 4.40
N ILE A 104 -7.83 0.56 3.68
CA ILE A 104 -6.91 1.69 3.88
C ILE A 104 -7.63 3.02 3.64
N ASP A 105 -8.38 3.13 2.55
CA ASP A 105 -9.13 4.32 2.24
C ASP A 105 -10.20 4.64 3.31
N HIS A 106 -10.94 3.65 3.79
CA HIS A 106 -11.90 3.83 4.88
C HIS A 106 -11.23 4.33 6.15
N PHE A 107 -10.15 3.65 6.59
CA PHE A 107 -9.38 4.03 7.78
C PHE A 107 -8.89 5.48 7.69
N THR A 108 -8.25 5.84 6.56
CA THR A 108 -7.67 7.17 6.41
C THR A 108 -8.72 8.28 6.38
N ARG A 109 -9.94 8.01 5.91
CA ARG A 109 -11.05 8.99 5.96
C ARG A 109 -11.62 9.16 7.36
N LYS A 110 -11.70 8.08 8.15
CA LYS A 110 -12.31 8.08 9.48
C LYS A 110 -11.36 8.52 10.59
N CYS A 111 -10.08 8.16 10.48
CA CYS A 111 -9.14 8.26 11.59
C CYS A 111 -8.03 9.29 11.42
N LEU A 112 -7.84 9.86 10.22
CA LEU A 112 -6.77 10.82 9.96
C LEU A 112 -7.32 12.21 9.64
N GLU A 113 -6.67 13.22 10.22
CA GLU A 113 -6.91 14.62 9.88
C GLU A 113 -6.50 14.90 8.42
N PRO A 114 -7.08 15.91 7.74
CA PRO A 114 -6.80 16.16 6.33
C PRO A 114 -5.30 16.24 5.95
N PRO A 115 -4.42 16.88 6.74
CA PRO A 115 -2.98 16.89 6.45
C PRO A 115 -2.33 15.50 6.59
N GLN A 116 -2.72 14.74 7.62
CA GLN A 116 -2.21 13.39 7.88
C GLN A 116 -2.68 12.42 6.78
N ARG A 117 -3.96 12.50 6.38
CA ARG A 117 -4.53 11.74 5.27
C ARG A 117 -3.82 12.04 3.95
N SER A 118 -3.56 13.32 3.66
CA SER A 118 -2.82 13.72 2.46
C SER A 118 -1.39 13.16 2.44
N HIS A 119 -0.71 13.20 3.58
CA HIS A 119 0.61 12.60 3.74
C HIS A 119 0.59 11.08 3.56
N PHE A 120 -0.34 10.39 4.22
CA PHE A 120 -0.52 8.94 4.11
C PHE A 120 -0.80 8.51 2.66
N ASN A 121 -1.75 9.16 1.99
CA ASN A 121 -2.10 8.84 0.60
C ASN A 121 -0.93 9.05 -0.36
N ARG A 122 -0.03 10.01 -0.07
CA ARG A 122 1.21 10.18 -0.83
C ARG A 122 2.14 8.98 -0.65
N LEU A 123 2.37 8.54 0.59
CA LEU A 123 3.18 7.35 0.89
C LEU A 123 2.63 6.08 0.21
N PHE A 124 1.31 6.02 0.04
CA PHE A 124 0.61 4.86 -0.45
C PHE A 124 0.32 4.84 -1.97
N SER A 125 0.63 5.93 -2.64
CA SER A 125 0.31 6.14 -4.07
C SER A 125 0.95 5.10 -4.99
N GLY A 126 2.23 4.75 -4.77
CA GLY A 126 2.95 3.76 -5.58
C GLY A 126 2.30 2.38 -5.55
N THR A 127 1.95 1.91 -4.35
CA THR A 127 1.22 0.64 -4.14
C THR A 127 -0.12 0.64 -4.86
N SER A 128 -0.90 1.71 -4.71
CA SER A 128 -2.22 1.83 -5.34
C SER A 128 -2.14 1.79 -6.86
N MET A 129 -1.14 2.47 -7.44
CA MET A 129 -0.91 2.47 -8.89
C MET A 129 -0.52 1.09 -9.42
N ILE A 130 0.43 0.40 -8.76
CA ILE A 130 0.85 -0.95 -9.17
C ILE A 130 -0.31 -1.93 -9.12
N ILE A 131 -1.12 -1.90 -8.06
CA ILE A 131 -2.31 -2.75 -7.94
C ILE A 131 -3.24 -2.51 -9.13
N GLN A 132 -3.52 -1.25 -9.47
CA GLN A 132 -4.37 -0.92 -10.62
C GLN A 132 -3.79 -1.40 -11.95
N GLU A 133 -2.48 -1.25 -12.17
CA GLU A 133 -1.81 -1.65 -13.41
C GLU A 133 -1.72 -3.18 -13.57
N ILE A 134 -1.57 -3.93 -12.47
CA ILE A 134 -1.53 -5.40 -12.49
C ILE A 134 -2.95 -5.98 -12.59
N CYS A 135 -3.93 -5.36 -11.94
CA CYS A 135 -5.32 -5.85 -11.93
C CYS A 135 -6.15 -5.39 -13.12
N SER A 136 -5.58 -4.58 -14.00
CA SER A 136 -6.19 -4.19 -15.28
C SER A 136 -5.45 -4.88 -16.42
N GLU A 137 -6.20 -5.40 -17.40
CA GLU A 137 -5.60 -5.94 -18.62
C GLU A 137 -4.78 -4.85 -19.33
N GLY A 138 -3.54 -5.16 -19.67
CA GLY A 138 -2.64 -4.19 -20.30
C GLY A 138 -1.19 -4.64 -20.41
N HIS A 139 -0.36 -3.74 -20.92
CA HIS A 139 1.06 -4.01 -21.14
C HIS A 139 1.80 -4.35 -19.85
N TYR A 140 1.52 -3.62 -18.77
CA TYR A 140 2.21 -3.83 -17.49
C TYR A 140 1.85 -5.17 -16.85
N GLN A 141 0.56 -5.55 -16.83
CA GLN A 141 0.13 -6.88 -16.40
C GLN A 141 0.81 -7.99 -17.22
N THR A 142 0.88 -7.83 -18.55
CA THR A 142 1.53 -8.80 -19.44
C THR A 142 3.02 -8.97 -19.11
N GLU A 143 3.74 -7.85 -18.94
CA GLU A 143 5.16 -7.89 -18.59
C GLU A 143 5.38 -8.45 -17.19
N PHE A 144 4.51 -8.13 -16.22
CA PHE A 144 4.54 -8.73 -14.89
C PHE A 144 4.39 -10.25 -14.96
N LEU A 145 3.37 -10.77 -15.65
CA LEU A 145 3.09 -12.21 -15.74
C LEU A 145 4.25 -12.99 -16.39
N LYS A 146 4.96 -12.38 -17.34
CA LYS A 146 6.15 -12.96 -17.98
C LYS A 146 7.25 -13.29 -16.97
N HIS A 147 7.49 -12.42 -15.98
CA HIS A 147 8.49 -12.66 -14.92
C HIS A 147 7.91 -13.52 -13.79
N ALA A 148 6.62 -13.35 -13.51
CA ALA A 148 5.92 -14.05 -12.44
C ALA A 148 5.89 -15.58 -12.66
N ALA A 149 5.91 -16.04 -13.91
CA ALA A 149 6.03 -17.46 -14.26
C ALA A 149 7.23 -18.16 -13.59
N CYS A 150 8.40 -17.51 -13.51
CA CYS A 150 9.54 -18.06 -12.78
C CYS A 150 9.43 -17.81 -11.27
N MET A 151 9.06 -16.59 -10.89
CA MET A 151 9.05 -16.16 -9.48
C MET A 151 8.06 -16.94 -8.61
N LYS A 152 6.97 -17.48 -9.19
CA LYS A 152 6.01 -18.36 -8.50
C LYS A 152 6.65 -19.57 -7.82
N HIS A 153 7.73 -20.09 -8.40
CA HIS A 153 8.45 -21.22 -7.82
C HIS A 153 9.30 -20.84 -6.61
N LEU A 154 9.46 -19.54 -6.33
CA LEU A 154 10.30 -18.99 -5.27
C LEU A 154 9.51 -18.53 -4.05
N HIS A 155 8.21 -18.84 -3.98
CA HIS A 155 7.34 -18.36 -2.90
C HIS A 155 7.92 -18.67 -1.52
N VAL A 156 8.51 -19.84 -1.29
CA VAL A 156 9.16 -20.18 -0.02
C VAL A 156 10.37 -19.28 0.27
N GLU A 157 11.29 -19.11 -0.69
CA GLU A 157 12.47 -18.27 -0.48
C GLU A 157 12.11 -16.78 -0.30
N LEU A 158 11.11 -16.29 -1.02
CA LEU A 158 10.65 -14.91 -0.93
C LEU A 158 9.84 -14.65 0.36
N ASP A 159 9.10 -15.65 0.85
CA ASP A 159 8.41 -15.58 2.15
C ASP A 159 9.42 -15.45 3.30
N VAL A 160 10.61 -16.08 3.20
CA VAL A 160 11.68 -15.91 4.19
C VAL A 160 12.17 -14.46 4.24
N CYS A 161 12.33 -13.80 3.08
CA CYS A 161 12.68 -12.37 3.03
C CYS A 161 11.60 -11.52 3.73
N ALA A 162 10.32 -11.78 3.43
CA ALA A 162 9.19 -11.08 4.02
C ALA A 162 9.10 -11.28 5.53
N GLN A 163 9.19 -12.52 6.02
CA GLN A 163 9.15 -12.83 7.46
C GLN A 163 10.30 -12.17 8.22
N THR A 164 11.50 -12.13 7.62
CA THR A 164 12.66 -11.45 8.21
C THR A 164 12.42 -9.96 8.33
N TYR A 165 11.89 -9.33 7.28
CA TYR A 165 11.51 -7.93 7.28
C TYR A 165 10.48 -7.63 8.37
N HIS A 166 9.40 -8.41 8.41
CA HIS A 166 8.32 -8.27 9.41
C HIS A 166 8.84 -8.35 10.83
N GLY A 167 9.66 -9.35 11.15
CA GLY A 167 10.25 -9.48 12.49
C GLY A 167 11.18 -8.32 12.87
N LYS A 168 11.78 -7.62 11.89
CA LYS A 168 12.54 -6.38 12.15
C LYS A 168 11.60 -5.19 12.39
N ILE A 169 10.53 -5.06 11.62
CA ILE A 169 9.56 -3.96 11.76
C ILE A 169 8.80 -4.04 13.08
N GLU A 170 8.39 -5.24 13.51
CA GLU A 170 7.75 -5.43 14.82
C GLU A 170 8.66 -4.97 15.98
N LYS A 171 9.96 -5.26 15.91
CA LYS A 171 10.93 -4.80 16.92
C LYS A 171 11.11 -3.28 16.92
N ILE A 172 10.99 -2.66 15.75
CA ILE A 172 11.08 -1.20 15.58
C ILE A 172 9.81 -0.51 16.07
N GLY A 173 8.63 -1.04 15.77
CA GLY A 173 7.35 -0.47 16.20
C GLY A 173 7.22 -0.38 17.73
N ASN A 174 7.95 -1.24 18.45
CA ASN A 174 8.07 -1.19 19.91
C ASN A 174 9.07 -0.12 20.43
N ASN A 175 9.66 0.69 19.54
CA ASN A 175 10.71 1.66 19.86
C ASN A 175 10.43 3.02 19.18
N HIS A 176 10.54 4.13 19.93
CA HIS A 176 9.98 5.44 19.56
C HIS A 176 10.68 6.18 18.37
N GLN A 177 11.62 5.54 17.65
CA GLN A 177 12.38 6.13 16.52
C GLN A 177 12.02 5.48 15.17
N ILE A 178 10.72 5.41 14.89
CA ILE A 178 10.12 4.64 13.77
C ILE A 178 10.63 5.12 12.38
N GLY A 179 10.85 6.42 12.20
CA GLY A 179 11.15 7.03 10.89
C GLY A 179 12.53 6.68 10.30
N ASN A 180 13.59 6.66 11.12
CA ASN A 180 14.94 6.30 10.64
C ASN A 180 15.15 4.78 10.62
N ASN A 181 14.38 4.06 11.43
CA ASN A 181 14.59 2.63 11.62
C ASN A 181 13.98 1.77 10.49
N ILE A 182 13.05 2.29 9.68
CA ILE A 182 12.37 1.53 8.61
C ILE A 182 13.26 1.31 7.36
N CYS A 183 14.24 2.18 7.13
CA CYS A 183 14.99 2.23 5.87
C CYS A 183 15.95 1.06 5.68
N CYS A 184 16.69 0.66 6.72
CA CYS A 184 17.62 -0.46 6.62
C CYS A 184 16.90 -1.81 6.41
N PRO A 185 15.89 -2.17 7.22
CA PRO A 185 15.14 -3.41 7.01
C PRO A 185 14.46 -3.45 5.64
N LEU A 186 13.95 -2.31 5.17
CA LEU A 186 13.31 -2.22 3.86
C LEU A 186 14.32 -2.44 2.72
N ARG A 187 15.51 -1.85 2.80
CA ARG A 187 16.57 -2.05 1.80
C ARG A 187 17.06 -3.49 1.80
N GLU A 188 17.26 -4.08 2.97
CA GLU A 188 17.62 -5.50 3.10
C GLU A 188 16.54 -6.42 2.52
N TYR A 189 15.26 -6.11 2.73
CA TYR A 189 14.15 -6.85 2.14
C TYR A 189 14.20 -6.83 0.61
N MET A 190 14.35 -5.64 0.02
CA MET A 190 14.46 -5.48 -1.44
C MET A 190 15.69 -6.20 -2.00
N ASN A 191 16.84 -6.13 -1.32
CA ASN A 191 18.06 -6.84 -1.72
C ASN A 191 17.89 -8.36 -1.65
N CYS A 192 17.29 -8.88 -0.57
CA CYS A 192 17.00 -10.29 -0.39
C CYS A 192 16.16 -10.83 -1.56
N ILE A 193 15.08 -10.13 -1.92
CA ILE A 193 14.26 -10.49 -3.08
C ILE A 193 15.09 -10.46 -4.37
N ASN A 194 15.89 -9.41 -4.57
CA ASN A 194 16.68 -9.26 -5.79
C ASN A 194 17.69 -10.38 -5.96
N ASP A 195 18.41 -10.75 -4.89
CA ASP A 195 19.42 -11.80 -4.89
C ASP A 195 18.80 -13.17 -5.17
N VAL A 196 17.66 -13.47 -4.55
CA VAL A 196 16.91 -14.72 -4.79
C VAL A 196 16.46 -14.81 -6.26
N VAL A 197 15.90 -13.73 -6.79
CA VAL A 197 15.41 -13.70 -8.18
C VAL A 197 16.56 -13.75 -9.18
N LEU A 198 17.67 -13.05 -8.91
CA LEU A 198 18.87 -13.09 -9.75
C LEU A 198 19.44 -14.50 -9.83
N LEU A 199 19.55 -15.17 -8.69
CA LEU A 199 20.09 -16.53 -8.60
C LEU A 199 19.21 -17.56 -9.31
N ARG A 200 17.88 -17.41 -9.23
CA ARG A 200 16.93 -18.44 -9.66
C ARG A 200 16.27 -18.19 -11.01
N CYS A 201 16.02 -16.93 -11.36
CA CYS A 201 15.30 -16.51 -12.56
C CYS A 201 16.16 -15.69 -13.53
N GLY A 202 17.38 -15.31 -13.15
CA GLY A 202 18.33 -14.60 -13.99
C GLY A 202 18.15 -13.07 -13.99
N GLU A 203 19.04 -12.40 -14.71
CA GLU A 203 19.23 -10.95 -14.64
C GLU A 203 18.02 -10.14 -15.10
N VAL A 204 17.33 -10.57 -16.15
CA VAL A 204 16.16 -9.84 -16.69
C VAL A 204 15.02 -9.80 -15.66
N ALA A 205 14.71 -10.94 -15.04
CA ALA A 205 13.70 -11.01 -13.99
C ALA A 205 14.14 -10.25 -12.74
N ALA A 206 15.44 -10.29 -12.40
CA ALA A 206 15.98 -9.53 -11.26
C ALA A 206 15.87 -8.01 -11.49
N ASN A 207 16.15 -7.52 -12.68
CA ASN A 207 16.01 -6.10 -13.02
C ASN A 207 14.54 -5.67 -12.98
N PHE A 208 13.62 -6.50 -13.49
CA PHE A 208 12.18 -6.24 -13.33
C PHE A 208 11.77 -6.20 -11.86
N SER A 209 12.18 -7.19 -11.07
CA SER A 209 11.89 -7.29 -9.64
C SER A 209 12.43 -6.09 -8.85
N ARG A 210 13.62 -5.58 -9.19
CA ARG A 210 14.18 -4.36 -8.60
C ARG A 210 13.27 -3.15 -8.87
N GLY A 211 12.94 -2.92 -10.15
CA GLY A 211 12.06 -1.81 -10.53
C GLY A 211 10.66 -1.92 -9.93
N PHE A 212 10.11 -3.13 -9.83
CA PHE A 212 8.84 -3.39 -9.16
C PHE A 212 8.88 -2.97 -7.68
N ASN A 213 9.88 -3.43 -6.94
CA ASN A 213 10.04 -3.10 -5.51
C ASN A 213 10.35 -1.60 -5.30
N GLU A 214 11.19 -1.00 -6.14
CA GLU A 214 11.48 0.44 -6.08
C GLU A 214 10.22 1.27 -6.29
N ARG A 215 9.34 0.91 -7.24
CA ARG A 215 8.05 1.61 -7.43
C ARG A 215 7.11 1.41 -6.25
N LEU A 216 7.05 0.20 -5.71
CA LEU A 216 6.19 -0.14 -4.58
C LEU A 216 6.53 0.70 -3.34
N PHE A 217 7.83 0.83 -3.06
CA PHE A 217 8.32 1.53 -1.87
C PHE A 217 8.82 2.95 -2.14
N HIS A 218 8.68 3.46 -3.37
CA HIS A 218 9.27 4.73 -3.81
C HIS A 218 8.99 5.87 -2.84
N ALA A 219 7.71 6.09 -2.51
CA ALA A 219 7.32 7.21 -1.68
C ALA A 219 7.87 7.10 -0.25
N ILE A 220 7.97 5.88 0.29
CA ILE A 220 8.60 5.64 1.60
C ILE A 220 10.09 5.94 1.51
N LEU A 221 10.76 5.39 0.50
CA LEU A 221 12.20 5.59 0.28
C LEU A 221 12.54 7.07 0.11
N THR A 222 11.78 7.83 -0.68
CA THR A 222 12.08 9.24 -0.93
C THR A 222 11.69 10.16 0.23
N THR A 223 10.68 9.80 1.01
CA THR A 223 10.15 10.66 2.08
C THR A 223 10.84 10.41 3.42
N HIS A 224 11.25 9.16 3.68
CA HIS A 224 11.79 8.75 4.98
C HIS A 224 13.24 8.28 4.94
N CYS A 225 13.79 7.92 3.77
CA CYS A 225 15.16 7.44 3.68
C CYS A 225 16.07 8.49 3.02
N VAL A 226 17.13 8.88 3.72
CA VAL A 226 18.16 9.77 3.15
C VAL A 226 19.06 8.95 2.24
N SER A 227 19.42 9.50 1.08
CA SER A 227 20.24 8.85 0.05
C SER A 227 21.66 8.46 0.51
N GLU A 228 22.12 8.98 1.65
CA GLU A 228 23.51 8.85 2.12
C GLU A 228 23.71 7.85 3.27
N GLU A 229 22.66 7.22 3.81
CA GLU A 229 22.82 6.09 4.74
C GLU A 229 23.16 4.81 3.96
N THR A 230 24.38 4.79 3.42
CA THR A 230 25.04 3.58 2.88
C THR A 230 25.49 2.62 3.97
N ASP A 231 25.32 2.96 5.26
CA ASP A 231 25.83 2.14 6.36
C ASP A 231 24.69 1.55 7.20
N CYS A 232 23.95 0.61 6.60
CA CYS A 232 23.04 -0.30 7.31
C CYS A 232 23.77 -1.22 8.31
N ASN A 233 25.09 -1.05 8.51
CA ASN A 233 25.93 -1.81 9.44
C ASN A 233 25.73 -1.47 10.92
N PHE A 234 24.71 -0.68 11.30
CA PHE A 234 24.42 -0.32 12.69
C PHE A 234 23.05 -0.82 13.16
N PHE A 235 22.86 -2.14 13.19
CA PHE A 235 22.00 -2.73 14.21
C PHE A 235 22.91 -3.20 15.35
N PRO A 236 22.89 -2.57 16.54
CA PRO A 236 23.60 -3.14 17.68
C PRO A 236 22.91 -4.46 18.01
N ASN A 237 23.57 -5.56 17.63
CA ASN A 237 23.26 -6.87 18.17
C ASN A 237 23.14 -6.73 19.69
N ALA A 238 22.02 -7.17 20.24
CA ALA A 238 21.74 -7.25 21.67
C ALA A 238 22.61 -8.30 22.39
N ASN A 239 23.85 -8.51 21.92
CA ASN A 239 24.87 -9.34 22.55
C ASN A 239 26.21 -8.61 22.37
N GLY A 240 26.73 -8.07 23.47
CA GLY A 240 28.01 -7.38 23.51
C GLY A 240 29.16 -8.30 23.09
N GLY A 241 29.56 -8.22 21.82
CA GLY A 241 30.88 -8.63 21.35
C GLY A 241 31.88 -7.48 21.53
N PRO A 242 33.18 -7.76 21.72
CA PRO A 242 34.16 -6.73 22.02
C PRO A 242 34.28 -5.76 20.84
N ARG A 243 34.10 -4.47 21.12
CA ARG A 243 34.33 -3.40 20.14
C ARG A 243 35.78 -3.48 19.67
N LYS A 244 36.00 -3.80 18.39
CA LYS A 244 37.33 -3.59 17.78
C LYS A 244 37.58 -2.08 17.77
N LEU A 245 38.67 -1.67 18.41
CA LEU A 245 39.07 -0.28 18.47
C LEU A 245 39.42 0.19 17.04
N PRO A 246 38.91 1.35 16.57
CA PRO A 246 39.28 1.90 15.28
C PRO A 246 40.81 1.99 15.14
N GLN A 247 41.34 1.62 13.99
CA GLN A 247 42.78 1.55 13.72
C GLN A 247 43.49 2.90 13.98
N GLU A 248 42.78 4.00 13.77
CA GLU A 248 43.17 5.38 14.12
C GLU A 248 43.47 5.55 15.62
N ILE A 249 42.64 4.96 16.49
CA ILE A 249 42.80 5.07 17.95
C ILE A 249 43.98 4.22 18.43
N LEU A 250 44.24 3.07 17.79
CA LEU A 250 45.42 2.25 18.11
C LEU A 250 46.73 3.00 17.80
N LEU A 251 46.78 3.73 16.68
CA LEU A 251 47.93 4.56 16.32
C LEU A 251 48.13 5.72 17.31
N LEU A 252 47.05 6.37 17.75
CA LEU A 252 47.11 7.41 18.78
C LEU A 252 47.62 6.88 20.12
N LEU A 253 47.18 5.69 20.55
CA LEU A 253 47.66 5.07 21.80
C LEU A 253 49.14 4.67 21.72
N LEU A 254 49.61 4.21 20.55
CA LEU A 254 51.02 3.93 20.32
C LEU A 254 51.87 5.23 20.29
N ALA A 255 51.34 6.30 19.72
CA ALA A 255 52.01 7.61 19.72
C ALA A 255 52.09 8.21 21.14
N VAL A 256 51.04 8.09 21.94
CA VAL A 256 51.03 8.59 23.33
C VAL A 256 51.99 7.78 24.21
N THR A 257 52.04 6.46 24.06
CA THR A 257 52.97 5.62 24.85
C THR A 257 54.43 5.87 24.48
N THR A 258 54.75 6.02 23.20
CA THR A 258 56.12 6.39 22.76
C THR A 258 56.53 7.79 23.24
N CYS A 259 55.61 8.75 23.25
CA CYS A 259 55.85 10.10 23.76
C CYS A 259 56.07 10.11 25.28
N LEU A 260 55.30 9.32 26.04
CA LEU A 260 55.48 9.19 27.50
C LEU A 260 56.82 8.52 27.86
N ILE A 261 57.22 7.49 27.11
CA ILE A 261 58.52 6.82 27.32
C ILE A 261 59.68 7.80 27.06
N HIS A 262 59.59 8.61 26.00
CA HIS A 262 60.59 9.64 25.71
C HIS A 262 60.66 10.73 26.78
N PHE A 263 59.52 11.13 27.37
CA PHE A 263 59.48 12.15 28.43
C PHE A 263 60.05 11.65 29.76
N THR A 264 59.97 10.34 30.04
CA THR A 264 60.55 9.73 31.24
C THR A 264 62.05 9.41 31.12
N SER A 265 62.62 9.49 29.91
CA SER A 265 64.03 9.19 29.63
C SER A 265 64.91 10.44 29.48
N SER A 266 64.37 11.63 29.72
CA SER A 266 65.09 12.91 29.69
C SER A 266 65.05 13.58 31.06
#